data_AF-A1BM90-F1
#
_entry.id   AF-A1BM90-F1
#
_cell.length_a   1.000
_cell.length_b   1.000
_cell.length_c   1.000
_cell.angle_alpha   90.00
_cell.angle_beta   90.00
_cell.angle_gamma   90.00
#
_symmetry.space_group_name_H-M   'P 1'
#
loop_
_entity.id
_entity.type
_entity.pdbx_description
1 polymer ?
#
loop_
_entity_poly.entity_id
_entity_poly.type
_entity_poly.pdbx_seq_one_letter_code
_entity_poly.pdbx_strand_id
1 'polypeptide(L)'
;RPLKSLADMLKGKQGRFRQNLLGKRVDYSGRSVIVVGPSLRMHQCGLPKPMALELFKPFVIKRLVDLNYAQNMKSAKHLVDRGDPAVWGVLEEVISEHPVLLNRAPTLHRLGIQAFEPILVEGKAIHLPPLACAAFNADFDGDQMAIHLPLSAEAQAEARTLMMASDNILKPADGHTVTMPSQDMILGLYYLTTVVEGAKGQGRVFGSLDEVIMALDKHDIDMQAKVLIRM
;
A
#
# COMPACT_ATOMS: atom_id res chain seq x y z
N ARG A 1 3.68 -35.33 30.06
CA ARG A 1 2.74 -35.04 28.93
C ARG A 1 2.37 -36.36 28.28
N PRO A 2 1.11 -36.58 27.86
CA PRO A 2 0.72 -37.79 27.13
C PRO A 2 1.51 -37.91 25.82
N LEU A 3 1.82 -39.14 25.41
CA LEU A 3 2.49 -39.42 24.14
C LEU A 3 1.54 -39.14 22.97
N LYS A 4 2.05 -38.62 21.85
CA LYS A 4 1.26 -38.38 20.65
C LYS A 4 1.03 -39.69 19.89
N SER A 5 -0.23 -40.05 19.66
CA SER A 5 -0.57 -41.16 18.77
C SER A 5 -0.50 -40.75 17.29
N LEU A 6 -0.50 -41.74 16.39
CA LEU A 6 -0.60 -41.48 14.95
C LEU A 6 -1.88 -40.71 14.59
N ALA A 7 -2.99 -40.98 15.28
CA ALA A 7 -4.25 -40.27 15.09
C ALA A 7 -4.13 -38.78 15.48
N ASP A 8 -3.41 -38.49 16.58
CA ASP A 8 -3.18 -37.13 17.05
C ASP A 8 -2.24 -36.33 16.13
N MET A 9 -1.35 -37.01 15.40
CA MET A 9 -0.51 -36.36 14.39
C MET A 9 -1.31 -35.89 13.18
N LEU A 10 -2.45 -36.51 12.88
CA LEU A 10 -3.29 -36.18 11.75
C LEU A 10 -4.41 -35.18 12.11
N LYS A 11 -5.03 -35.35 13.28
CA LYS A 11 -6.21 -34.59 13.71
C LYS A 11 -5.85 -33.37 14.56
N GLY A 12 -6.79 -32.43 14.65
CA GLY A 12 -6.68 -31.25 15.51
C GLY A 12 -5.96 -30.05 14.87
N LYS A 13 -5.85 -28.95 15.62
CA LYS A 13 -5.26 -27.68 15.15
C LYS A 13 -3.77 -27.80 14.82
N GLN A 14 -3.04 -28.62 15.58
CA GLN A 14 -1.62 -28.94 15.36
C GLN A 14 -1.41 -30.21 14.50
N GLY A 15 -2.49 -30.78 13.96
CA GLY A 15 -2.42 -31.93 13.09
C GLY A 15 -1.92 -31.56 11.70
N ARG A 16 -1.37 -32.54 10.97
CA ARG A 16 -0.81 -32.40 9.62
C ARG A 16 -1.72 -31.66 8.65
N PHE A 17 -3.02 -31.92 8.67
CA PHE A 17 -3.96 -31.31 7.71
C PHE A 17 -4.05 -29.79 7.87
N ARG A 18 -4.32 -29.30 9.07
CA ARG A 18 -4.53 -27.85 9.29
C ARG A 18 -3.22 -27.09 9.32
N GLN A 19 -2.19 -27.62 9.98
CA GLN A 19 -0.97 -26.87 10.21
C GLN A 19 0.03 -26.91 9.05
N ASN A 20 0.09 -28.01 8.29
CA ASN A 20 1.16 -28.23 7.30
C ASN A 20 0.65 -28.31 5.87
N LEU A 21 -0.55 -28.85 5.64
CA LEU A 21 -1.12 -28.94 4.29
C LEU A 21 -1.80 -27.64 3.89
N LEU A 22 -2.64 -27.07 4.76
CA LEU A 22 -3.33 -25.80 4.52
C LEU A 22 -2.51 -24.58 4.97
N GLY A 23 -1.84 -24.68 6.12
CA GLY A 23 -0.85 -23.70 6.55
C GLY A 23 0.52 -24.05 5.98
N LYS A 24 1.13 -23.14 5.23
CA LYS A 24 2.53 -23.28 4.82
C LYS A 24 3.27 -21.97 5.04
N ARG A 25 4.50 -22.09 5.53
CA ARG A 25 5.45 -20.99 5.46
C ARG A 25 5.92 -20.89 4.01
N VAL A 26 6.01 -19.67 3.51
CA VAL A 26 6.36 -19.38 2.11
C VAL A 26 7.57 -18.48 2.09
N ASP A 27 8.46 -18.74 1.12
CA ASP A 27 9.58 -17.85 0.82
C ASP A 27 9.08 -16.60 0.08
N TYR A 28 9.98 -15.65 -0.19
CA TYR A 28 9.65 -14.36 -0.83
C TYR A 28 8.53 -13.61 -0.10
N SER A 29 8.58 -13.66 1.23
CA SER A 29 7.66 -12.96 2.11
C SER A 29 8.40 -12.14 3.16
N GLY A 30 7.76 -11.07 3.62
CA GLY A 30 8.27 -10.17 4.64
C GLY A 30 7.16 -9.71 5.57
N ARG A 31 7.53 -9.05 6.67
CA ARG A 31 6.57 -8.40 7.57
C ARG A 31 7.20 -7.14 8.15
N SER A 32 6.44 -6.06 8.20
CA SER A 32 6.81 -4.85 8.93
C SER A 32 5.59 -4.13 9.48
N VAL A 33 5.86 -3.16 10.35
CA VAL A 33 4.87 -2.19 10.84
C VAL A 33 4.42 -1.31 9.68
N ILE A 34 3.13 -0.98 9.66
CA ILE A 34 2.57 -0.04 8.68
C ILE A 34 2.57 1.39 9.23
N VAL A 35 2.80 2.34 8.33
CA VAL A 35 2.69 3.77 8.59
C VAL A 35 1.87 4.42 7.49
N VAL A 36 1.38 5.63 7.77
CA VAL A 36 0.54 6.37 6.82
C VAL A 36 1.37 6.87 5.62
N GLY A 37 0.89 6.61 4.41
CA GLY A 37 1.47 7.13 3.16
C GLY A 37 0.48 8.07 2.45
N PRO A 38 0.27 9.31 2.94
CA PRO A 38 -0.80 10.17 2.44
C PRO A 38 -0.59 10.66 1.00
N SER A 39 0.66 10.68 0.52
CA SER A 39 1.00 11.07 -0.86
C SER A 39 0.88 9.93 -1.89
N LEU A 40 0.61 8.70 -1.43
CA LEU A 40 0.52 7.54 -2.31
C LEU A 40 -0.84 7.47 -3.01
N ARG A 41 -0.84 6.97 -4.24
CA ARG A 41 -2.09 6.65 -4.96
C ARG A 41 -2.70 5.36 -4.41
N MET A 42 -3.99 5.16 -4.67
CA MET A 42 -4.74 4.00 -4.15
C MET A 42 -4.13 2.64 -4.52
N HIS A 43 -3.53 2.50 -5.71
CA HIS A 43 -2.89 1.27 -6.18
C HIS A 43 -1.43 1.13 -5.71
N GLN A 44 -0.88 2.11 -4.98
CA GLN A 44 0.54 2.14 -4.63
C GLN A 44 0.74 1.83 -3.15
N CYS A 45 1.87 1.23 -2.81
CA CYS A 45 2.34 1.09 -1.44
C CYS A 45 3.81 1.48 -1.32
N GLY A 46 4.23 2.01 -0.17
CA GLY A 46 5.65 2.28 0.07
C GLY A 46 6.34 1.03 0.62
N LEU A 47 7.35 0.54 -0.08
CA LEU A 47 8.16 -0.61 0.31
C LEU A 47 9.55 -0.14 0.77
N PRO A 48 9.96 -0.46 2.02
CA PRO A 48 11.29 -0.15 2.51
C PRO A 48 12.39 -0.74 1.63
N LYS A 49 13.37 0.09 1.26
CA LYS A 49 14.56 -0.33 0.49
C LYS A 49 15.22 -1.62 1.00
N PRO A 50 15.48 -1.82 2.32
CA PRO A 50 16.10 -3.05 2.80
C PRO A 50 15.22 -4.30 2.59
N MET A 51 13.91 -4.14 2.78
CA MET A 51 12.95 -5.23 2.57
C MET A 51 12.84 -5.58 1.09
N ALA A 52 12.74 -4.57 0.23
CA ALA A 52 12.69 -4.74 -1.21
C ALA A 52 13.94 -5.46 -1.72
N LEU A 53 15.14 -5.06 -1.27
CA LEU A 53 16.38 -5.68 -1.71
C LEU A 53 16.44 -7.18 -1.38
N GLU A 54 15.96 -7.60 -0.21
CA GLU A 54 15.93 -9.01 0.17
C GLU A 54 14.85 -9.80 -0.58
N LEU A 55 13.66 -9.24 -0.78
CA LEU A 55 12.58 -9.90 -1.54
C LEU A 55 12.93 -10.08 -3.02
N PHE A 56 13.54 -9.07 -3.63
CA PHE A 56 13.86 -9.04 -5.06
C PHE A 56 15.29 -9.49 -5.38
N LYS A 57 16.05 -9.94 -4.38
CA LYS A 57 17.47 -10.32 -4.49
C LYS A 57 17.83 -11.15 -5.74
N PRO A 58 17.14 -12.25 -6.09
CA PRO A 58 17.50 -13.02 -7.27
C PRO A 58 17.24 -12.28 -8.58
N PHE A 59 16.19 -11.46 -8.65
CA PHE A 59 15.86 -10.65 -9.83
C PHE A 59 16.92 -9.57 -10.06
N VAL A 60 17.34 -8.89 -8.98
CA VAL A 60 18.41 -7.89 -9.02
C VAL A 60 19.74 -8.52 -9.43
N ILE A 61 20.11 -9.68 -8.87
CA ILE A 61 21.33 -10.40 -9.24
C ILE A 61 21.34 -10.74 -10.73
N LYS A 62 20.23 -11.26 -11.26
CA LYS A 62 20.10 -11.58 -12.69
C LYS A 62 20.24 -10.31 -13.54
N ARG A 63 19.52 -9.24 -13.19
CA ARG A 63 19.53 -7.99 -13.94
C ARG A 63 20.91 -7.30 -13.95
N LEU A 64 21.65 -7.36 -12.85
CA LEU A 64 23.03 -6.86 -12.77
C LEU A 64 23.99 -7.56 -13.73
N VAL A 65 23.80 -8.88 -13.93
CA VAL A 65 24.58 -9.64 -14.92
C VAL A 65 24.15 -9.29 -16.34
N ASP A 66 22.84 -9.21 -16.59
CA ASP A 66 22.29 -8.86 -17.91
C ASP A 66 22.73 -7.46 -18.38
N LEU A 67 22.89 -6.52 -17.46
CA LEU A 67 23.36 -5.15 -17.72
C LEU A 67 24.89 -5.01 -17.71
N ASN A 68 25.64 -6.10 -17.57
CA ASN A 68 27.11 -6.13 -17.50
C ASN A 68 27.72 -5.32 -16.33
N TYR A 69 26.95 -5.01 -15.28
CA TYR A 69 27.51 -4.47 -14.03
C TYR A 69 28.33 -5.51 -13.26
N ALA A 70 28.05 -6.79 -13.50
CA ALA A 70 28.75 -7.91 -12.88
C ALA A 70 29.05 -9.00 -13.90
N GLN A 71 30.26 -9.57 -13.84
CA GLN A 71 30.71 -10.62 -14.78
C GLN A 71 30.03 -11.97 -14.52
N ASN A 72 29.61 -12.24 -13.28
CA ASN A 72 28.96 -13.50 -12.90
C ASN A 72 28.05 -13.32 -11.68
N MET A 73 27.17 -14.31 -11.44
CA MET A 73 26.21 -14.28 -10.33
C MET A 73 26.87 -14.11 -8.95
N LYS A 74 28.09 -14.63 -8.75
CA LYS A 74 28.80 -14.50 -7.47
C LYS A 74 29.27 -13.06 -7.23
N SER A 75 29.83 -12.41 -8.24
CA SER A 75 30.22 -11.00 -8.19
C SER A 75 29.01 -10.08 -8.00
N ALA A 76 27.89 -10.36 -8.69
CA ALA A 76 26.63 -9.65 -8.51
C ALA A 76 26.11 -9.77 -7.08
N LYS A 77 26.15 -10.98 -6.50
CA LYS A 77 25.79 -11.19 -5.09
C LYS A 77 26.65 -10.35 -4.14
N HIS A 78 27.97 -10.27 -4.37
CA HIS A 78 28.85 -9.42 -3.57
C HIS A 78 28.59 -7.92 -3.73
N LEU A 79 28.11 -7.46 -4.89
CA LEU A 79 27.68 -6.06 -5.07
C LEU A 79 26.42 -5.76 -4.28
N VAL A 80 25.43 -6.66 -4.34
CA VAL A 80 24.18 -6.56 -3.59
C VAL A 80 24.44 -6.57 -2.09
N ASP A 81 25.25 -7.50 -1.59
CA ASP A 81 25.56 -7.60 -0.16
C ASP A 81 26.34 -6.39 0.39
N ARG A 82 27.07 -5.66 -0.48
CA ARG A 82 27.75 -4.40 -0.12
C ARG A 82 26.86 -3.16 -0.21
N GLY A 83 25.68 -3.26 -0.82
CA GLY A 83 24.78 -2.11 -1.01
C GLY A 83 25.33 -1.05 -1.97
N ASP A 84 26.02 -1.47 -3.03
CA ASP A 84 26.60 -0.56 -4.03
C ASP A 84 25.53 0.37 -4.65
N PRO A 85 25.80 1.68 -4.85
CA PRO A 85 24.85 2.62 -5.43
C PRO A 85 24.16 2.14 -6.72
N ALA A 86 24.88 1.42 -7.59
CA ALA A 86 24.32 0.90 -8.84
C ALA A 86 23.16 -0.10 -8.63
N VAL A 87 23.16 -0.80 -7.49
CA VAL A 87 22.13 -1.80 -7.14
C VAL A 87 20.77 -1.13 -6.95
N TRP A 88 20.73 0.08 -6.41
CA TRP A 88 19.46 0.78 -6.14
C TRP A 88 18.74 1.18 -7.43
N GLY A 89 19.48 1.62 -8.45
CA GLY A 89 18.89 1.93 -9.76
C GLY A 89 18.31 0.69 -10.43
N VAL A 90 19.02 -0.44 -10.36
CA VAL A 90 18.53 -1.73 -10.88
C VAL A 90 17.32 -2.23 -10.09
N LEU A 91 17.33 -2.05 -8.76
CA LEU A 91 16.20 -2.42 -7.91
C LEU A 91 14.94 -1.65 -8.28
N GLU A 92 15.04 -0.34 -8.51
CA GLU A 92 13.91 0.49 -8.90
C GLU A 92 13.30 0.06 -10.25
N GLU A 93 14.15 -0.26 -11.23
CA GLU A 93 13.72 -0.80 -12.53
C GLU A 93 12.94 -2.11 -12.36
N VAL A 94 13.50 -3.07 -11.62
CA VAL A 94 12.89 -4.40 -11.40
C VAL A 94 11.54 -4.28 -10.69
N ILE A 95 11.43 -3.38 -9.72
CA ILE A 95 10.24 -3.20 -8.88
C ILE A 95 9.08 -2.59 -9.67
N SER A 96 9.36 -1.70 -10.62
CA SER A 96 8.32 -1.01 -11.40
C SER A 96 7.37 -1.96 -12.13
N GLU A 97 7.86 -3.13 -12.55
CA GLU A 97 7.07 -4.13 -13.29
C GLU A 97 6.40 -5.19 -12.39
N HIS A 98 6.66 -5.20 -11.07
CA HIS A 98 6.23 -6.29 -10.19
C HIS A 98 5.24 -5.84 -9.10
N PRO A 99 3.96 -6.27 -9.14
CA PRO A 99 3.03 -6.01 -8.05
C PRO A 99 3.43 -6.82 -6.81
N VAL A 100 3.05 -6.33 -5.63
CA VAL A 100 3.25 -7.03 -4.35
C VAL A 100 1.91 -7.22 -3.63
N LEU A 101 1.76 -8.31 -2.90
CA LEU A 101 0.54 -8.60 -2.13
C LEU A 101 0.74 -8.20 -0.67
N LEU A 102 -0.09 -7.29 -0.18
CA LEU A 102 -0.18 -6.96 1.24
C LEU A 102 -1.31 -7.76 1.88
N ASN A 103 -1.05 -8.27 3.08
CA ASN A 103 -2.01 -9.03 3.88
C ASN A 103 -1.92 -8.63 5.35
N ARG A 104 -3.07 -8.37 5.97
CA ARG A 104 -3.19 -8.18 7.42
C ARG A 104 -3.88 -9.37 8.07
N ALA A 105 -3.27 -9.87 9.15
CA ALA A 105 -3.88 -10.89 9.99
C ALA A 105 -4.70 -10.23 11.11
N PRO A 106 -5.91 -10.72 11.44
CA PRO A 106 -6.62 -11.83 10.80
C PRO A 106 -7.31 -11.45 9.48
N THR A 107 -7.21 -12.32 8.46
CA THR A 107 -7.88 -12.12 7.17
C THR A 107 -9.32 -12.62 7.25
N LEU A 108 -10.29 -11.72 7.38
CA LEU A 108 -11.71 -12.06 7.55
C LEU A 108 -12.47 -12.20 6.22
N HIS A 109 -12.02 -11.51 5.18
CA HIS A 109 -12.65 -11.49 3.86
C HIS A 109 -11.59 -11.21 2.79
N ARG A 110 -11.96 -11.39 1.51
CA ARG A 110 -11.02 -11.29 0.38
C ARG A 110 -10.25 -9.96 0.32
N LEU A 111 -10.87 -8.85 0.73
CA LEU A 111 -10.23 -7.52 0.75
C LEU A 111 -9.09 -7.38 1.76
N GLY A 112 -8.91 -8.36 2.67
CA GLY A 112 -7.76 -8.39 3.57
C GLY A 112 -6.46 -8.82 2.89
N ILE A 113 -6.50 -9.15 1.59
CA ILE A 113 -5.33 -9.35 0.72
C ILE A 113 -5.55 -8.54 -0.55
N GLN A 114 -4.67 -7.59 -0.84
CA GLN A 114 -4.72 -6.79 -2.07
C GLN A 114 -3.33 -6.64 -2.67
N ALA A 115 -3.29 -6.46 -3.98
CA ALA A 115 -2.09 -6.15 -4.73
C ALA A 115 -1.87 -4.64 -4.80
N PHE A 116 -0.60 -4.24 -4.74
CA PHE A 116 -0.15 -2.86 -4.87
C PHE A 116 1.09 -2.79 -5.75
N GLU A 117 1.29 -1.65 -6.39
CA GLU A 117 2.54 -1.28 -7.02
C GLU A 117 3.51 -0.71 -5.96
N PRO A 118 4.65 -1.36 -5.73
CA PRO A 118 5.62 -0.90 -4.75
C PRO A 118 6.37 0.36 -5.21
N ILE A 119 6.43 1.36 -4.34
CA ILE A 119 7.31 2.53 -4.43
C ILE A 119 8.39 2.40 -3.37
N LEU A 120 9.66 2.56 -3.75
CA LEU A 120 10.76 2.52 -2.78
C LEU A 120 10.67 3.70 -1.81
N VAL A 121 10.67 3.39 -0.52
CA VAL A 121 10.71 4.39 0.56
C VAL A 121 11.90 4.15 1.48
N GLU A 122 12.35 5.23 2.11
CA GLU A 122 13.35 5.16 3.17
C GLU A 122 12.76 4.60 4.48
N GLY A 123 13.63 4.11 5.36
CA GLY A 123 13.24 3.55 6.64
C GLY A 123 12.93 2.06 6.60
N LYS A 124 12.06 1.60 7.51
CA LYS A 124 11.76 0.16 7.72
C LYS A 124 10.27 -0.18 7.72
N ALA A 125 9.39 0.81 7.68
CA ALA A 125 7.95 0.63 7.77
C ALA A 125 7.29 0.62 6.38
N ILE A 126 6.24 -0.16 6.21
CA ILE A 126 5.46 -0.19 4.96
C ILE A 126 4.51 1.01 4.96
N HIS A 127 4.50 1.81 3.90
CA HIS A 127 3.56 2.92 3.79
C HIS A 127 2.29 2.45 3.09
N LEU A 128 1.14 2.67 3.73
CA LEU A 128 -0.16 2.30 3.18
C LEU A 128 -0.99 3.56 2.87
N PRO A 129 -1.68 3.63 1.72
CA PRO A 129 -2.59 4.74 1.46
C PRO A 129 -3.77 4.72 2.45
N PRO A 130 -4.17 5.86 3.04
CA PRO A 130 -5.21 5.92 4.08
C PRO A 130 -6.55 5.29 3.66
N LEU A 131 -6.93 5.42 2.39
CA LEU A 131 -8.19 4.90 1.87
C LEU A 131 -8.23 3.36 1.78
N ALA A 132 -7.09 2.69 1.83
CA ALA A 132 -7.02 1.23 1.86
C ALA A 132 -7.20 0.66 3.28
N CYS A 133 -6.98 1.46 4.33
CA CYS A 133 -7.01 1.00 5.72
C CYS A 133 -8.33 0.31 6.11
N ALA A 134 -9.46 0.85 5.65
CA ALA A 134 -10.79 0.29 5.92
C ALA A 134 -10.95 -1.14 5.35
N ALA A 135 -10.35 -1.42 4.19
CA ALA A 135 -10.36 -2.76 3.58
C ALA A 135 -9.55 -3.77 4.41
N PHE A 136 -8.47 -3.34 5.05
CA PHE A 136 -7.66 -4.20 5.92
C PHE A 136 -8.14 -4.22 7.38
N ASN A 137 -9.12 -3.39 7.72
CA ASN A 137 -9.50 -3.08 9.09
C ASN A 137 -8.29 -2.66 9.94
N ALA A 138 -7.37 -1.90 9.33
CA ALA A 138 -6.07 -1.54 9.89
C ALA A 138 -6.05 -0.11 10.41
N ASP A 139 -5.25 0.13 11.44
CA ASP A 139 -4.87 1.45 11.96
C ASP A 139 -3.34 1.58 12.03
N PHE A 140 -2.84 2.69 12.57
CA PHE A 140 -1.41 3.03 12.57
C PHE A 140 -0.82 3.08 13.98
N ASP A 141 -1.31 2.26 14.91
CA ASP A 141 -0.89 2.22 16.32
C ASP A 141 0.19 1.16 16.63
N GLY A 142 0.65 0.42 15.61
CA GLY A 142 1.58 -0.70 15.76
C GLY A 142 1.23 -1.92 14.91
N ASP A 143 0.11 -1.87 14.19
CA ASP A 143 -0.31 -2.86 13.20
C ASP A 143 0.81 -3.25 12.23
N GLN A 144 0.83 -4.54 11.88
CA GLN A 144 1.82 -5.12 10.98
C GLN A 144 1.16 -5.80 9.79
N MET A 145 1.75 -5.64 8.62
CA MET A 145 1.32 -6.34 7.41
C MET A 145 2.42 -7.27 6.90
N ALA A 146 1.98 -8.42 6.41
CA ALA A 146 2.83 -9.32 5.66
C ALA A 146 2.80 -8.93 4.17
N ILE A 147 3.95 -9.01 3.52
CA ILE A 147 4.11 -8.82 2.09
C ILE A 147 4.51 -10.14 1.43
N HIS A 148 4.00 -10.39 0.23
CA HIS A 148 4.35 -11.54 -0.59
C HIS A 148 4.60 -11.11 -2.03
N LEU A 149 5.59 -11.73 -2.68
CA LEU A 149 5.93 -11.45 -4.07
C LEU A 149 5.35 -12.52 -5.02
N PRO A 150 4.44 -12.17 -5.94
CA PRO A 150 4.04 -13.04 -7.04
C PRO A 150 5.22 -13.28 -8.00
N LEU A 151 5.60 -14.55 -8.19
CA LEU A 151 6.81 -14.89 -8.96
C LEU A 151 6.54 -15.23 -10.43
N SER A 152 5.46 -15.97 -10.73
CA SER A 152 5.16 -16.37 -12.11
C SER A 152 4.45 -15.24 -12.87
N ALA A 153 4.59 -15.21 -14.20
CA ALA A 153 3.95 -14.20 -15.03
C ALA A 153 2.42 -14.24 -14.89
N GLU A 154 1.84 -15.44 -14.77
CA GLU A 154 0.41 -15.64 -14.56
C GLU A 154 -0.05 -15.06 -13.22
N ALA A 155 0.73 -15.30 -12.15
CA ALA A 155 0.42 -14.77 -10.82
C ALA A 155 0.54 -13.23 -10.77
N GLN A 156 1.51 -12.66 -11.47
CA GLN A 156 1.65 -11.21 -11.59
C GLN A 156 0.49 -10.60 -12.39
N ALA A 157 0.08 -11.23 -13.49
CA ALA A 157 -1.07 -10.79 -14.29
C ALA A 157 -2.38 -10.88 -13.50
N GLU A 158 -2.58 -11.97 -12.75
CA GLU A 158 -3.73 -12.16 -11.86
C GLU A 158 -3.75 -11.08 -10.76
N ALA A 159 -2.61 -10.80 -10.14
CA ALA A 159 -2.50 -9.77 -9.12
C ALA A 159 -2.88 -8.38 -9.67
N ARG A 160 -2.40 -8.03 -10.88
CA ARG A 160 -2.73 -6.76 -11.54
C ARG A 160 -4.19 -6.65 -11.96
N THR A 161 -4.79 -7.75 -12.41
CA THR A 161 -6.13 -7.71 -13.03
C THR A 161 -7.26 -7.90 -12.02
N LEU A 162 -7.04 -8.69 -10.97
CA LEU A 162 -8.10 -9.11 -10.03
C LEU A 162 -7.87 -8.60 -8.60
N MET A 163 -6.61 -8.42 -8.20
CA MET A 163 -6.27 -8.14 -6.80
C MET A 163 -5.84 -6.71 -6.54
N MET A 164 -5.67 -5.88 -7.58
CA MET A 164 -5.21 -4.51 -7.42
C MET A 164 -6.16 -3.72 -6.52
N ALA A 165 -5.59 -2.91 -5.61
CA ALA A 165 -6.38 -2.17 -4.64
C ALA A 165 -7.34 -1.15 -5.27
N SER A 166 -6.99 -0.61 -6.45
CA SER A 166 -7.85 0.30 -7.23
C SER A 166 -9.12 -0.35 -7.76
N ASP A 167 -9.13 -1.66 -7.96
CA ASP A 167 -10.26 -2.37 -8.59
C ASP A 167 -11.24 -2.88 -7.52
N ASN A 168 -10.78 -2.96 -6.28
CA ASN A 168 -11.50 -3.53 -5.14
C ASN A 168 -12.15 -2.45 -4.27
N ILE A 169 -12.92 -1.56 -4.89
CA ILE A 169 -13.56 -0.40 -4.26
C ILE A 169 -14.84 -0.76 -3.47
N LEU A 170 -15.58 -1.77 -3.94
CA LEU A 170 -16.86 -2.17 -3.37
C LEU A 170 -16.74 -3.41 -2.50
N LYS A 171 -17.50 -3.44 -1.40
CA LYS A 171 -17.66 -4.63 -0.57
C LYS A 171 -18.41 -5.71 -1.36
N PRO A 172 -17.89 -6.95 -1.40
CA PRO A 172 -18.58 -8.05 -2.08
C PRO A 172 -19.91 -8.44 -1.44
N ALA A 173 -20.12 -8.12 -0.16
CA ALA A 173 -21.27 -8.57 0.61
C ALA A 173 -22.53 -7.73 0.33
N ASP A 174 -22.38 -6.41 0.23
CA ASP A 174 -23.49 -5.45 0.19
C ASP A 174 -23.35 -4.36 -0.90
N GLY A 175 -22.21 -4.33 -1.61
CA GLY A 175 -21.95 -3.34 -2.66
C GLY A 175 -21.60 -1.94 -2.14
N HIS A 176 -21.46 -1.74 -0.82
CA HIS A 176 -21.04 -0.45 -0.28
C HIS A 176 -19.55 -0.17 -0.54
N THR A 177 -19.22 1.10 -0.74
CA THR A 177 -17.84 1.56 -0.95
C THR A 177 -16.99 1.35 0.30
N VAL A 178 -15.82 0.73 0.13
CA VAL A 178 -14.84 0.49 1.20
C VAL A 178 -13.87 1.65 1.33
N THR A 179 -13.56 2.31 0.22
CA THR A 179 -12.56 3.38 0.12
C THR A 179 -13.13 4.76 0.45
N MET A 180 -14.06 4.82 1.41
CA MET A 180 -14.64 6.10 1.83
C MET A 180 -13.59 6.90 2.60
N PRO A 181 -13.50 8.22 2.39
CA PRO A 181 -12.71 9.08 3.27
C PRO A 181 -13.14 8.90 4.73
N SER A 182 -12.20 9.01 5.66
CA SER A 182 -12.44 8.84 7.09
C SER A 182 -11.86 9.98 7.90
N GLN A 183 -12.44 10.23 9.08
CA GLN A 183 -11.90 11.13 10.12
C GLN A 183 -11.52 12.51 9.53
N ASP A 184 -10.23 12.84 9.52
CA ASP A 184 -9.67 14.13 9.10
C ASP A 184 -10.06 14.54 7.69
N MET A 185 -10.17 13.58 6.76
CA MET A 185 -10.60 13.86 5.39
C MET A 185 -12.06 14.36 5.36
N ILE A 186 -12.93 13.74 6.16
CA ILE A 186 -14.33 14.18 6.28
C ILE A 186 -14.39 15.52 6.99
N LEU A 187 -13.62 15.71 8.06
CA LEU A 187 -13.57 16.96 8.81
C LEU A 187 -13.09 18.14 7.94
N GLY A 188 -12.04 17.93 7.14
CA GLY A 188 -11.53 18.92 6.21
C GLY A 188 -12.57 19.29 5.15
N LEU A 189 -13.21 18.29 4.53
CA LEU A 189 -14.30 18.53 3.57
C LEU A 189 -15.47 19.27 4.22
N TYR A 190 -15.89 18.86 5.41
CA TYR A 190 -16.96 19.51 6.16
C TYR A 190 -16.62 20.97 6.49
N TYR A 191 -15.40 21.23 6.95
CA TYR A 191 -14.95 22.59 7.24
C TYR A 191 -14.96 23.47 5.98
N LEU A 192 -14.44 22.95 4.86
CA LEU A 192 -14.39 23.66 3.57
C LEU A 192 -15.78 23.92 2.97
N THR A 193 -16.77 23.07 3.24
CA THR A 193 -18.13 23.21 2.69
C THR A 193 -19.13 23.87 3.63
N THR A 194 -18.75 24.12 4.89
CA THR A 194 -19.60 24.81 5.85
C THR A 194 -19.66 26.30 5.54
N VAL A 195 -20.87 26.85 5.51
CA VAL A 195 -21.10 28.28 5.27
C VAL A 195 -21.46 28.96 6.57
N VAL A 196 -20.77 30.06 6.89
CA VAL A 196 -21.01 30.85 8.10
C VAL A 196 -21.65 32.19 7.71
N GLU A 197 -22.80 32.50 8.31
CA GLU A 197 -23.42 33.82 8.15
C GLU A 197 -22.61 34.89 8.90
N GLY A 198 -22.44 36.05 8.26
CA GLY A 198 -21.64 37.16 8.78
C GLY A 198 -20.13 37.02 8.52
N ALA A 199 -19.68 35.98 7.81
CA ALA A 199 -18.27 35.79 7.48
C ALA A 199 -17.73 36.90 6.56
N LYS A 200 -16.43 37.20 6.68
CA LYS A 200 -15.78 38.27 5.93
C LYS A 200 -15.90 38.02 4.43
N GLY A 201 -16.39 39.01 3.68
CA GLY A 201 -16.54 38.89 2.23
C GLY A 201 -17.86 38.26 1.76
N GLN A 202 -18.82 38.03 2.66
CA GLN A 202 -20.16 37.57 2.31
C GLN A 202 -20.82 38.49 1.25
N GLY A 203 -21.47 37.86 0.26
CA GLY A 203 -22.22 38.56 -0.80
C GLY A 203 -21.37 39.05 -1.97
N ARG A 204 -20.04 38.85 -1.95
CA ARG A 204 -19.18 39.18 -3.09
C ARG A 204 -19.49 38.29 -4.30
N VAL A 205 -19.29 38.86 -5.48
CA VAL A 205 -19.48 38.20 -6.78
C VAL A 205 -18.13 38.12 -7.49
N PHE A 206 -17.80 36.96 -8.03
CA PHE A 206 -16.55 36.68 -8.72
C PHE A 206 -16.81 36.16 -10.14
N GLY A 207 -15.92 36.55 -11.07
CA GLY A 207 -16.02 36.19 -12.48
C GLY A 207 -15.42 34.81 -12.82
N SER A 208 -14.52 34.29 -11.96
CA SER A 208 -13.87 32.98 -12.12
C SER A 208 -13.44 32.38 -10.77
N LEU A 209 -13.07 31.09 -10.79
CA LEU A 209 -12.51 30.40 -9.63
C LEU A 209 -11.17 31.04 -9.18
N ASP A 210 -10.32 31.44 -10.13
CA ASP A 210 -9.00 32.00 -9.84
C ASP A 210 -9.09 33.33 -9.07
N GLU A 211 -10.10 34.16 -9.36
CA GLU A 211 -10.34 35.39 -8.61
C GLU A 211 -10.74 35.13 -7.15
N VAL A 212 -11.48 34.05 -6.91
CA VAL A 212 -11.88 33.62 -5.56
C VAL A 212 -10.67 33.14 -4.78
N ILE A 213 -9.82 32.30 -5.40
CA ILE A 213 -8.58 31.82 -4.79
C ILE A 213 -7.67 33.00 -4.45
N MET A 214 -7.49 33.95 -5.38
CA MET A 214 -6.69 35.15 -5.12
C MET A 214 -7.27 35.99 -3.97
N ALA A 215 -8.59 36.14 -3.88
CA ALA A 215 -9.23 36.88 -2.79
C ALA A 215 -9.08 36.17 -1.44
N LEU A 216 -9.13 34.83 -1.44
CA LEU A 216 -8.89 34.01 -0.26
C LEU A 216 -7.43 34.14 0.22
N ASP A 217 -6.46 34.05 -0.69
CA ASP A 217 -5.03 34.17 -0.41
C ASP A 217 -4.66 35.56 0.15
N LYS A 218 -5.35 36.61 -0.31
CA LYS A 218 -5.22 37.98 0.23
C LYS A 218 -5.94 38.17 1.57
N HIS A 219 -6.65 37.17 2.06
CA HIS A 219 -7.53 37.24 3.23
C HIS A 219 -8.62 38.31 3.10
N ASP A 220 -9.04 38.66 1.88
CA ASP A 220 -10.13 39.61 1.61
C ASP A 220 -11.51 38.97 1.83
N ILE A 221 -11.59 37.65 1.69
CA ILE A 221 -12.76 36.83 2.00
C ILE A 221 -12.35 35.70 2.95
N ASP A 222 -13.31 35.22 3.74
CA ASP A 222 -13.15 34.04 4.58
C ASP A 222 -13.50 32.76 3.80
N MET A 223 -12.91 31.62 4.19
CA MET A 223 -13.13 30.33 3.52
C MET A 223 -14.60 29.91 3.54
N GLN A 224 -15.30 30.22 4.63
CA GLN A 224 -16.70 29.84 4.86
C GLN A 224 -17.68 30.95 4.46
N ALA A 225 -17.22 31.99 3.75
CA ALA A 225 -18.05 33.10 3.32
C ALA A 225 -18.96 32.71 2.15
N LYS A 226 -20.24 33.07 2.25
CA LYS A 226 -21.20 32.88 1.16
C LYS A 226 -20.94 33.87 0.03
N VAL A 227 -20.46 33.39 -1.12
CA VAL A 227 -20.13 34.18 -2.31
C VAL A 227 -20.86 33.66 -3.56
N LEU A 228 -20.93 34.46 -4.61
CA LEU A 228 -21.46 34.06 -5.92
C LEU A 228 -20.30 33.98 -6.91
N ILE A 229 -20.18 32.85 -7.60
CA ILE A 229 -19.11 32.60 -8.57
C ILE A 229 -19.77 32.21 -9.88
N ARG A 230 -19.32 32.80 -10.99
CA ARG A 230 -19.68 32.32 -12.32
C ARG A 230 -18.84 31.07 -12.62
N MET A 231 -19.46 29.90 -12.64
CA MET A 231 -18.84 28.65 -13.10
C MET A 231 -18.88 28.51 -14.61
#